data_AF-A0A7C3V0P1-F1
#
_entry.id   AF-A0A7C3V0P1-F1
#
_cell.length_a   1.000
_cell.length_b   1.000
_cell.length_c   1.000
_cell.angle_alpha   90.00
_cell.angle_beta   90.00
_cell.angle_gamma   90.00
#
_symmetry.space_group_name_H-M   'P 1'
#
loop_
_entity.id
_entity.type
_entity.pdbx_description
1 polymer ?
#
loop_
_entity_poly.entity_id
_entity_poly.type
_entity_poly.pdbx_seq_one_letter_code
_entity_poly.pdbx_strand_id
1 'polypeptide(L)' 'MAEALMYEEFYGLRERPFTLIPDPDFLYLSPQHKLARAYLEYGLTQRLG' A
#
# COMPACT_ATOMS: atom_id res chain seq x y z
N MET A 1 14.24 20.25 -10.66
CA MET A 1 14.47 18.80 -10.84
C MET A 1 15.65 18.30 -9.99
N ALA A 2 15.72 18.67 -8.71
CA ALA A 2 16.89 18.38 -7.86
C ALA A 2 16.54 17.70 -6.52
N GLU A 3 15.27 17.37 -6.28
CA GLU A 3 14.80 16.97 -4.95
C GLU A 3 14.68 15.45 -4.77
N ALA A 4 14.41 14.71 -5.85
CA ALA A 4 14.33 13.24 -5.81
C ALA A 4 15.72 12.65 -5.43
N LEU A 5 16.73 12.97 -6.25
CA LEU A 5 18.07 12.39 -6.13
C LEU A 5 18.72 12.58 -4.75
N MET A 6 18.46 13.70 -4.06
CA MET A 6 19.12 14.00 -2.78
C MET A 6 18.76 12.99 -1.69
N TYR A 7 17.48 12.70 -1.48
CA TYR A 7 17.06 11.76 -0.43
C TYR A 7 17.33 10.31 -0.83
N GLU A 8 17.13 9.98 -2.10
CA GLU A 8 17.34 8.63 -2.62
C GLU A 8 18.81 8.22 -2.54
N GLU A 9 19.73 9.09 -2.97
CA GLU A 9 21.17 8.82 -2.91
C GLU A 9 21.70 8.81 -1.47
N PHE A 10 21.23 9.73 -0.61
CA PHE A 10 21.72 9.84 0.77
C PHE A 10 21.26 8.66 1.66
N TYR A 11 20.01 8.20 1.49
CA TYR A 11 19.43 7.12 2.30
C TYR A 11 19.40 5.76 1.59
N GLY A 12 19.81 5.68 0.33
CA GLY A 12 19.76 4.45 -0.47
C GLY A 12 18.32 3.99 -0.78
N LEU A 13 17.39 4.94 -0.92
CA LEU A 13 16.00 4.63 -1.23
C LEU A 13 15.85 4.27 -2.71
N ARG A 14 15.00 3.29 -2.99
CA ARG A 14 14.72 2.83 -4.36
C ARG A 14 13.74 3.73 -5.10
N GLU A 15 13.07 4.62 -4.37
CA GLU A 15 11.96 5.43 -4.84
C GLU A 15 11.86 6.72 -4.02
N ARG A 16 11.08 7.67 -4.55
CA ARG A 16 10.96 9.00 -3.98
C ARG A 16 10.24 8.97 -2.62
N PRO A 17 10.91 9.39 -1.53
CA PRO A 17 10.24 9.46 -0.24
C PRO A 17 9.23 10.62 -0.21
N PHE A 18 8.28 10.54 0.72
CA PHE A 18 7.29 11.59 0.99
C PHE A 18 6.32 11.87 -0.17
N THR A 19 5.95 10.85 -0.94
CA THR A 19 4.80 10.96 -1.84
C THR A 19 3.52 11.23 -1.05
N LEU A 20 2.66 12.12 -1.57
CA LEU A 20 1.34 12.39 -1.00
C LEU A 20 0.33 11.28 -1.30
N ILE A 21 0.60 10.49 -2.34
CA ILE A 21 -0.25 9.38 -2.75
C ILE A 21 0.31 8.12 -2.08
N PRO A 22 -0.48 7.41 -1.26
CA PRO A 22 -0.05 6.15 -0.69
C PRO A 22 0.16 5.11 -1.80
N ASP A 23 1.29 4.42 -1.76
CA ASP A 23 1.61 3.35 -2.69
C ASP A 23 0.96 2.03 -2.21
N PRO A 24 0.12 1.37 -3.04
CA PRO A 24 -0.48 0.08 -2.70
C PRO A 24 0.52 -1.02 -2.35
N ASP A 25 1.74 -0.98 -2.90
CA ASP A 25 2.78 -1.99 -2.62
C ASP A 25 3.27 -1.92 -1.16
N PHE A 26 3.05 -0.78 -0.49
CA PHE A 26 3.36 -0.56 0.92
C PHE A 26 2.18 -0.84 1.85
N LEU A 27 1.08 -1.42 1.34
CA LEU A 27 -0.07 -1.76 2.15
C LEU A 27 0.23 -2.87 3.16
N TYR A 28 0.31 -2.51 4.44
CA TYR A 28 0.39 -3.49 5.53
C TYR A 28 -1.00 -4.01 5.94
N LEU A 29 -1.28 -5.27 5.61
CA LEU A 29 -2.51 -5.96 6.00
C LEU A 29 -2.40 -6.49 7.44
N SER A 30 -2.75 -5.63 8.40
CA SER A 30 -2.95 -6.02 9.81
C SER A 30 -3.96 -7.18 9.93
N PRO A 31 -4.00 -7.90 11.05
CA PRO A 31 -4.99 -8.94 11.28
C PRO A 31 -6.44 -8.47 11.05
N GLN A 32 -6.75 -7.24 11.44
CA GLN A 32 -8.06 -6.62 11.23
C GLN A 32 -8.34 -6.33 9.76
N HIS A 33 -7.35 -5.82 9.01
CA HIS A 33 -7.49 -5.61 7.55
C HIS A 33 -7.75 -6.93 6.81
N LYS A 34 -7.04 -8.00 7.19
CA LYS A 34 -7.23 -9.34 6.62
C LYS A 34 -8.64 -9.88 6.88
N LEU A 35 -9.14 -9.72 8.10
CA LEU A 35 -10.49 -10.15 8.48
C LEU A 35 -11.56 -9.37 7.71
N ALA A 36 -11.44 -8.04 7.64
CA ALA A 36 -12.37 -7.21 6.88
C ALA A 36 -12.39 -7.62 5.39
N ARG A 37 -11.23 -7.88 4.79
CA ARG A 37 -11.13 -8.37 3.41
C ARG A 37 -11.85 -9.71 3.22
N ALA A 38 -11.65 -10.67 4.13
CA ALA A 38 -12.32 -11.96 4.07
C ALA A 38 -13.85 -11.84 4.15
N TYR A 39 -14.37 -10.92 4.96
CA TYR A 39 -15.82 -10.65 5.01
C TYR A 39 -16.36 -10.04 3.72
N LEU A 40 -15.61 -9.13 3.08
CA LEU A 40 -15.98 -8.57 1.79
C LEU A 40 -16.01 -9.67 0.71
N GLU A 41 -14.96 -10.49 0.63
CA GLU A 41 -14.87 -11.63 -0.30
C GLU A 41 -16.03 -12.60 -0.08
N TYR A 42 -16.30 -12.99 1.17
CA TYR A 42 -17.43 -13.85 1.52
C TYR A 42 -18.77 -13.25 1.08
N GLY A 43 -19.03 -11.98 1.39
CA GLY A 43 -20.26 -11.30 1.00
C GLY A 43 -20.46 -11.21 -0.52
N LEU A 44 -19.37 -11.07 -1.29
CA LEU A 44 -19.40 -11.10 -2.74
C LEU A 44 -19.70 -12.51 -3.27
N THR A 45 -19.06 -13.55 -2.73
CA THR A 45 -19.32 -14.94 -3.12
C THR A 45 -20.77 -15.36 -2.82
N GLN A 46 -21.31 -14.95 -1.67
CA GLN A 46 -22.70 -15.29 -1.29
C GLN A 46 -23.76 -14.53 -2.09
N ARG A 47 -23.45 -13.34 -2.64
CA ARG A 47 -24.38 -12.57 -3.51
C ARG A 47 -24.42 -13.03 -4.96
N LEU A 48 -23.46 -13.84 -5.38
CA LEU A 48 -23.37 -14.39 -6.74
C LEU A 48 -24.04 -15.78 -6.86
N GLY A 49 -24.87 -16.16 -5.87
CA GLY A 49 -25.67 -17.39 -5.85
C GLY A 49 -27.16 -17.12 -6.05
#